data_AF-A0A091WQB6-F1
#
_entry.id   AF-A0A091WQB6-F1
#
_cell.length_a   1.000
_cell.length_b   1.000
_cell.length_c   1.000
_cell.angle_alpha   90.00
_cell.angle_beta   90.00
_cell.angle_gamma   90.00
#
_symmetry.space_group_name_H-M   'P 1'
#
loop_
_entity.id
_entity.type
_entity.pdbx_description
1 polymer ?
#
loop_
_entity_poly.entity_id
_entity_poly.type
_entity_poly.pdbx_seq_one_letter_code
_entity_poly.pdbx_strand_id
1 'polypeptide(L)'
;RDMGKVRSTVRTLNFRKANCQLSKESVSRTPWETALRDRGAEQSWKIFKGAFHRAEELSVPRCKNSGKEGKTSAWLSRDLLVTLKGTRELHRQWMQGQVPWEEYGDAAQLCRERFRRAKAWLELNLARDAKNNKQGFYSYVSQKRKVKESAPPPLPVMSKNGDLLSTDKEKAEVLHNFFASVFTG
;
A
#
# COMPACT_ATOMS: atom_id res chain seq x y z
N ARG A 1 15.49 20.80 -27.57
CA ARG A 1 15.68 19.35 -27.83
C ARG A 1 15.00 18.61 -26.69
N ASP A 2 13.79 18.12 -26.94
CA ASP A 2 12.95 17.48 -25.94
C ASP A 2 13.33 16.00 -25.89
N MET A 3 14.08 15.59 -24.87
CA MET A 3 14.43 14.20 -24.62
C MET A 3 13.18 13.52 -24.06
N GLY A 4 12.30 13.08 -24.96
CA GLY A 4 11.10 12.31 -24.65
C GLY A 4 11.45 11.15 -23.73
N LYS A 5 11.03 11.29 -22.47
CA LYS A 5 11.22 10.30 -21.41
C LYS A 5 10.61 8.98 -21.88
N VAL A 6 11.46 8.00 -22.22
CA VAL A 6 11.03 6.67 -22.66
C VAL A 6 10.14 6.07 -21.57
N ARG A 7 8.84 6.04 -21.83
CA ARG A 7 7.86 5.42 -20.93
C ARG A 7 8.06 3.92 -21.06
N SER A 8 8.41 3.24 -19.97
CA SER A 8 8.48 1.79 -19.98
C SER A 8 7.10 1.23 -20.34
N THR A 9 7.03 0.44 -21.41
CA THR A 9 5.81 -0.23 -21.90
C THR A 9 5.32 -1.34 -20.97
N VAL A 10 5.97 -1.50 -19.81
CA VAL A 10 5.63 -2.50 -18.80
C VAL A 10 4.31 -2.09 -18.15
N ARG A 11 3.24 -2.85 -18.47
CA ARG A 11 1.93 -2.73 -17.84
C ARG A 11 1.96 -3.50 -16.51
N THR A 12 1.82 -2.79 -15.40
CA THR A 12 1.79 -3.40 -14.06
C THR A 12 0.34 -3.56 -13.59
N LEU A 13 0.04 -4.64 -12.89
CA LEU A 13 -1.28 -4.88 -12.30
C LEU A 13 -1.56 -3.89 -11.18
N ASN A 14 -2.72 -3.22 -11.23
CA ASN A 14 -3.13 -2.25 -10.22
C ASN A 14 -4.04 -2.90 -9.18
N PHE A 15 -3.41 -3.56 -8.21
CA PHE A 15 -4.10 -4.21 -7.11
C PHE A 15 -4.97 -3.27 -6.26
N ARG A 16 -4.72 -1.96 -6.24
CA ARG A 16 -5.56 -0.99 -5.52
C ARG A 16 -6.99 -0.92 -6.07
N LYS A 17 -7.17 -1.29 -7.33
CA LYS A 17 -8.47 -1.29 -8.02
C LYS A 17 -8.96 -2.72 -8.33
N ALA A 18 -8.40 -3.73 -7.66
CA ALA A 18 -8.79 -5.12 -7.87
C ALA A 18 -10.23 -5.38 -7.39
N ASN A 19 -11.02 -6.07 -8.20
CA ASN A 19 -12.34 -6.56 -7.81
C ASN A 19 -12.23 -7.97 -7.21
N CYS A 20 -12.03 -8.04 -5.88
CA CYS A 20 -11.87 -9.32 -5.19
C CYS A 20 -13.11 -10.23 -5.30
N GLN A 21 -14.30 -9.66 -5.47
CA GLN A 21 -15.54 -10.44 -5.60
C GLN A 21 -15.57 -11.18 -6.95
N LEU A 22 -15.26 -10.47 -8.04
CA LEU A 22 -15.16 -11.05 -9.38
C LEU A 22 -14.09 -12.15 -9.45
N SER A 23 -12.96 -11.96 -8.77
CA SER A 23 -11.90 -12.98 -8.68
C SER A 23 -12.41 -14.25 -8.00
N LYS A 24 -13.09 -14.12 -6.85
CA LYS A 24 -13.68 -15.26 -6.14
C LYS A 24 -14.71 -16.00 -6.98
N GLU A 25 -15.61 -15.28 -7.63
CA GLU A 25 -16.63 -15.86 -8.49
C GLU A 25 -16.00 -16.66 -9.63
N SER A 26 -14.98 -16.09 -10.29
CA SER A 26 -14.26 -16.76 -11.39
C SER A 26 -13.57 -18.06 -10.94
N VAL A 27 -12.91 -18.04 -9.78
CA VAL A 27 -12.26 -19.23 -9.21
C VAL A 27 -13.29 -20.26 -8.77
N SER A 28 -14.41 -19.84 -8.16
CA SER A 28 -15.46 -20.74 -7.67
C SER A 28 -16.23 -21.44 -8.79
N ARG A 29 -16.33 -20.83 -9.97
CA ARG A 29 -16.99 -21.42 -11.15
C ARG A 29 -16.17 -22.53 -11.81
N THR A 30 -14.90 -22.69 -11.44
CA THR A 30 -14.06 -23.72 -12.03
C THR A 30 -14.44 -25.09 -11.45
N PRO A 31 -14.74 -26.12 -12.29
CA PRO A 31 -15.14 -27.45 -11.82
C PRO A 31 -13.92 -28.22 -11.32
N TRP A 32 -13.46 -27.90 -10.11
CA TRP A 32 -12.20 -28.41 -9.54
C TRP A 32 -12.16 -29.93 -9.45
N GLU A 33 -13.26 -30.58 -9.08
CA GLU A 33 -13.33 -32.04 -8.97
C GLU A 33 -13.00 -32.72 -10.30
N THR A 34 -13.55 -32.23 -11.41
CA THR A 34 -13.27 -32.77 -12.75
C THR A 34 -11.90 -32.32 -13.25
N ALA A 35 -11.53 -31.06 -13.02
CA ALA A 35 -10.28 -30.49 -13.52
C ALA A 35 -9.04 -31.12 -12.86
N LEU A 36 -9.17 -31.59 -11.63
CA LEU A 36 -8.09 -32.19 -10.84
C LEU A 36 -8.19 -33.72 -10.77
N ARG A 37 -9.23 -34.33 -11.36
CA ARG A 37 -9.41 -35.78 -11.40
C ARG A 37 -8.23 -36.43 -12.11
N ASP A 38 -7.68 -37.49 -11.52
CA ASP A 38 -6.60 -38.30 -12.08
C ASP A 38 -5.29 -37.51 -12.36
N ARG A 39 -5.12 -36.34 -11.73
CA ARG A 39 -3.93 -35.47 -11.84
C ARG A 39 -3.03 -35.62 -10.60
N GLY A 40 -1.72 -35.75 -10.83
CA GLY A 40 -0.73 -35.64 -9.77
C GLY A 40 -0.60 -34.21 -9.22
N ALA A 41 -0.05 -34.07 -8.00
CA ALA A 41 0.02 -32.80 -7.28
C ALA A 41 0.62 -31.64 -8.10
N GLU A 42 1.71 -31.86 -8.84
CA GLU A 42 2.31 -30.83 -9.70
C GLU A 42 1.38 -30.38 -10.83
N GLN A 43 0.69 -31.32 -11.49
CA GLN A 43 -0.22 -31.00 -12.58
C GLN A 43 -1.43 -30.23 -12.04
N SER A 44 -1.98 -30.68 -10.92
CA SER A 44 -3.05 -29.99 -10.20
C SER A 44 -2.65 -28.56 -9.82
N TRP A 45 -1.43 -28.35 -9.34
CA TRP A 45 -0.90 -27.01 -9.04
C TRP A 45 -0.76 -26.12 -10.27
N LYS A 46 -0.31 -26.66 -11.41
CA LYS A 46 -0.24 -25.92 -12.69
C LYS A 46 -1.62 -25.48 -13.15
N ILE A 47 -2.62 -26.35 -13.06
CA ILE A 47 -4.01 -26.07 -13.41
C ILE A 47 -4.59 -24.96 -12.53
N PHE A 48 -4.39 -25.08 -11.20
CA PHE A 48 -4.80 -24.07 -10.25
C PHE A 48 -4.18 -22.71 -10.54
N LYS A 49 -2.85 -22.65 -10.71
CA LYS A 49 -2.15 -21.40 -11.06
C LYS A 49 -2.68 -20.76 -12.34
N GLY A 50 -2.94 -21.58 -13.37
CA GLY A 50 -3.51 -21.08 -14.62
C GLY A 50 -4.90 -20.45 -14.43
N ALA A 51 -5.78 -21.11 -13.68
CA ALA A 51 -7.11 -20.60 -13.37
C ALA A 51 -7.05 -19.33 -12.48
N PHE A 52 -6.15 -19.30 -11.51
CA PHE A 52 -5.93 -18.14 -10.66
C PHE A 52 -5.46 -16.92 -11.47
N HIS A 53 -4.46 -17.09 -12.35
CA HIS A 53 -3.98 -16.00 -13.21
C HIS A 53 -5.06 -15.52 -14.18
N ARG A 54 -5.92 -16.39 -14.71
CA ARG A 54 -7.08 -15.97 -15.51
C ARG A 54 -8.04 -15.11 -14.69
N ALA A 55 -8.35 -15.52 -13.46
CA ALA A 55 -9.19 -14.73 -12.56
C ALA A 55 -8.54 -13.39 -12.22
N GLU A 56 -7.21 -13.34 -12.06
CA GLU A 56 -6.43 -12.13 -11.84
C GLU A 56 -6.49 -11.17 -13.03
N GLU A 57 -6.34 -11.68 -14.26
CA GLU A 57 -6.43 -10.87 -15.48
C GLU A 57 -7.81 -10.23 -15.67
N LEU A 58 -8.88 -10.92 -15.26
CA LEU A 58 -10.25 -10.42 -15.35
C LEU A 58 -10.58 -9.41 -14.24
N SER A 59 -9.97 -9.56 -13.06
CA SER A 59 -10.35 -8.80 -11.87
C SER A 59 -9.41 -7.64 -11.52
N VAL A 60 -8.18 -7.66 -12.02
CA VAL A 60 -7.17 -6.63 -11.71
C VAL A 60 -6.86 -5.79 -12.95
N PRO A 61 -7.28 -4.52 -12.97
CA PRO A 61 -6.99 -3.66 -14.11
C PRO A 61 -5.48 -3.43 -14.25
N ARG A 62 -4.97 -3.53 -15.48
CA ARG A 62 -3.59 -3.21 -15.83
C ARG A 62 -3.45 -1.69 -16.00
N CYS A 63 -2.50 -1.07 -15.30
CA CYS A 63 -2.21 0.35 -15.47
C CYS A 63 -0.88 0.56 -16.21
N LYS A 64 -0.84 1.60 -17.03
CA LYS A 64 0.44 2.16 -17.49
C LYS A 64 1.13 2.73 -16.26
N ASN A 65 2.39 2.37 -16.05
CA ASN A 65 3.20 3.03 -15.04
C ASN A 65 3.34 4.51 -15.46
N SER A 66 2.53 5.41 -14.90
CA SER A 66 2.83 6.84 -15.02
C SER A 66 4.10 7.06 -14.20
N GLY A 67 5.22 7.20 -14.91
CA GLY A 67 6.54 7.26 -14.32
C GLY A 67 6.59 8.35 -13.26
N LYS A 68 6.64 7.94 -11.99
CA LYS A 68 6.83 8.81 -10.82
C LYS A 68 5.98 10.07 -10.90
N GLU A 69 4.68 9.95 -11.18
CA GLU A 69 3.76 11.03 -10.86
C GLU A 69 3.79 11.13 -9.33
N GLY A 70 4.43 12.21 -8.84
CA GLY A 70 4.76 12.36 -7.42
C GLY A 70 3.55 12.00 -6.58
N LYS A 71 3.77 11.21 -5.51
CA LYS A 71 2.82 10.67 -4.52
C LYS A 71 1.79 11.71 -4.05
N THR A 72 0.93 12.16 -4.95
CA THR A 72 -0.11 13.11 -4.66
C THR A 72 -1.14 12.27 -3.98
N SER A 73 -1.28 12.49 -2.66
CA SER A 73 -2.18 11.71 -1.86
C SER A 73 -3.58 11.85 -2.45
N ALA A 74 -4.37 10.78 -2.46
CA ALA A 74 -5.67 10.75 -3.14
C ALA A 74 -6.69 11.80 -2.64
N TRP A 75 -6.40 12.47 -1.52
CA TRP A 75 -7.19 13.56 -0.94
C TRP A 75 -6.75 14.97 -1.39
N LEU A 76 -5.65 15.11 -2.15
CA LEU A 76 -5.02 16.40 -2.45
C LEU A 76 -5.59 16.98 -3.75
N SER A 77 -6.66 17.77 -3.63
CA SER A 77 -7.32 18.44 -4.75
C SER A 77 -6.56 19.69 -5.21
N ARG A 78 -6.82 20.12 -6.46
CA ARG A 78 -6.28 21.39 -6.99
C ARG A 78 -6.72 22.60 -6.14
N ASP A 79 -7.93 22.57 -5.61
CA ASP A 79 -8.47 23.62 -4.73
C ASP A 79 -7.70 23.73 -3.39
N LEU A 80 -7.38 22.59 -2.76
CA LEU A 80 -6.56 22.56 -1.55
C LEU A 80 -5.15 23.11 -1.81
N LEU A 81 -4.57 22.83 -2.98
CA LEU A 81 -3.28 23.40 -3.38
C LEU A 81 -3.33 24.91 -3.54
N VAL A 82 -4.41 25.44 -4.13
CA VAL A 82 -4.62 26.90 -4.26
C VAL A 82 -4.75 27.53 -2.88
N THR A 83 -5.56 26.95 -2.00
CA THR A 83 -5.74 27.42 -0.61
C THR A 83 -4.40 27.45 0.14
N LEU A 84 -3.58 26.40 0.00
CA LEU A 84 -2.26 26.32 0.62
C LEU A 84 -1.30 27.38 0.09
N LYS A 85 -1.31 27.65 -1.23
CA LYS A 85 -0.50 28.71 -1.83
C LYS A 85 -0.91 30.08 -1.31
N GLY A 86 -2.21 30.37 -1.25
CA GLY A 86 -2.72 31.63 -0.70
C GLY A 86 -2.31 31.83 0.76
N THR A 87 -2.39 30.78 1.57
CA THR A 87 -1.96 30.83 2.98
C THR A 87 -0.45 31.10 3.12
N ARG A 88 0.39 30.53 2.24
CA ARG A 88 1.84 30.82 2.22
C ARG A 88 2.15 32.25 1.82
N GLU A 89 1.37 32.80 0.91
CA GLU A 89 1.50 34.18 0.48
C GLU A 89 1.11 35.15 1.61
N LEU A 90 -0.01 34.89 2.28
CA LEU A 90 -0.42 35.64 3.48
C LEU A 90 0.62 35.55 4.60
N HIS A 91 1.23 34.39 4.81
CA HIS A 91 2.35 34.27 5.75
C HIS A 91 3.52 35.18 5.37
N ARG A 92 3.87 35.27 4.08
CA ARG A 92 4.92 36.15 3.59
C ARG A 92 4.58 37.62 3.83
N GLN A 93 3.34 38.02 3.56
CA GLN A 93 2.85 39.39 3.75
C GLN A 93 2.79 39.77 5.23
N TRP A 94 2.34 38.85 6.09
CA TRP A 94 2.36 39.03 7.55
C TRP A 94 3.80 39.20 8.07
N MET A 95 4.75 38.37 7.62
CA MET A 95 6.17 38.53 7.97
C MET A 95 6.77 39.86 7.50
N GLN A 96 6.17 40.50 6.50
CA GLN A 96 6.55 41.82 5.99
C GLN A 96 5.76 42.98 6.63
N GLY A 97 4.87 42.70 7.58
CA GLY A 97 4.03 43.69 8.25
C GLY A 97 2.91 44.28 7.38
N GLN A 98 2.63 43.68 6.21
CA GLN A 98 1.60 44.17 5.28
C GLN A 98 0.19 43.71 5.64
N VAL A 99 0.08 42.62 6.40
CA VAL A 99 -1.20 41.99 6.77
C VAL A 99 -1.20 41.76 8.28
N PRO A 100 -2.30 42.09 8.99
CA PRO A 100 -2.42 41.84 10.42
C PRO A 100 -2.42 40.32 10.69
N TRP A 101 -1.96 39.95 11.90
CA TRP A 101 -1.91 38.54 12.31
C TRP A 101 -3.27 37.83 12.18
N GLU A 102 -4.37 38.53 12.47
CA GLU A 102 -5.74 38.00 12.45
C GLU A 102 -6.12 37.43 11.07
N GLU A 103 -5.87 38.19 10.00
CA GLU A 103 -6.15 37.75 8.63
C GLU A 103 -5.34 36.50 8.23
N TYR A 104 -4.06 36.46 8.58
CA TYR A 104 -3.24 35.27 8.37
C TYR A 104 -3.70 34.09 9.25
N GLY A 105 -4.02 34.36 10.51
CA GLY A 105 -4.46 33.38 11.50
C GLY A 105 -5.72 32.64 11.04
N ASP A 106 -6.71 33.40 10.60
CA ASP A 106 -7.98 32.89 10.07
C ASP A 106 -7.77 32.07 8.80
N ALA A 107 -6.98 32.59 7.84
CA ALA A 107 -6.66 31.87 6.61
C ALA A 107 -5.91 30.56 6.88
N ALA A 108 -4.94 30.59 7.81
CA ALA A 108 -4.18 29.41 8.19
C ALA A 108 -5.06 28.37 8.90
N GLN A 109 -6.00 28.79 9.75
CA GLN A 109 -6.96 27.90 10.38
C GLN A 109 -7.90 27.26 9.36
N LEU A 110 -8.49 28.06 8.48
CA LEU A 110 -9.36 27.57 7.41
C LEU A 110 -8.64 26.58 6.50
N CYS A 111 -7.38 26.87 6.14
CA CYS A 111 -6.55 25.94 5.37
C CYS A 111 -6.36 24.62 6.12
N ARG A 112 -6.00 24.65 7.41
CA ARG A 112 -5.85 23.43 8.23
C ARG A 112 -7.14 22.62 8.28
N GLU A 113 -8.28 23.28 8.47
CA GLU A 113 -9.59 22.63 8.52
C GLU A 113 -9.96 21.97 7.20
N ARG A 114 -9.77 22.66 6.07
CA ARG A 114 -10.02 22.09 4.74
C ARG A 114 -9.19 20.83 4.49
N PHE A 115 -7.91 20.87 4.84
CA PHE A 115 -7.02 19.70 4.73
C PHE A 115 -7.47 18.54 5.64
N ARG A 116 -7.84 18.84 6.90
CA ARG A 116 -8.37 17.82 7.83
C ARG A 116 -9.66 17.20 7.30
N ARG A 117 -10.61 18.00 6.82
CA ARG A 117 -11.88 17.53 6.24
C ARG A 117 -11.65 16.66 5.00
N ALA A 118 -10.81 17.10 4.07
CA ALA A 118 -10.52 16.34 2.86
C ALA A 118 -9.89 14.97 3.17
N LYS A 119 -8.95 14.93 4.13
CA LYS A 119 -8.35 13.68 4.58
C LYS A 119 -9.38 12.77 5.26
N ALA A 120 -10.18 13.30 6.19
CA ALA A 120 -11.23 12.53 6.87
C ALA A 120 -12.27 12.00 5.89
N TRP A 121 -12.62 12.78 4.87
CA TRP A 121 -13.56 12.38 3.82
C TRP A 121 -13.02 11.21 2.98
N LEU A 122 -11.72 11.23 2.63
CA LEU A 122 -11.08 10.08 1.97
C LEU A 122 -11.10 8.83 2.87
N GLU A 123 -10.73 8.96 4.14
CA GLU A 123 -10.70 7.85 5.09
C GLU A 123 -12.10 7.26 5.31
N LEU A 124 -13.13 8.10 5.41
CA LEU A 124 -14.52 7.70 5.48
C LEU A 124 -14.95 6.92 4.23
N ASN A 125 -14.63 7.41 3.04
CA ASN A 125 -14.95 6.72 1.78
C ASN A 125 -14.26 5.37 1.67
N LEU A 126 -13.00 5.27 2.10
CA LEU A 126 -12.27 4.00 2.14
C LEU A 126 -12.88 3.01 3.14
N ALA A 127 -13.33 3.50 4.30
CA ALA A 127 -13.98 2.66 5.31
C ALA A 127 -15.35 2.17 4.83
N ARG A 128 -16.16 3.05 4.22
CA ARG A 128 -17.46 2.70 3.63
C ARG A 128 -17.32 1.64 2.54
N ASP A 129 -16.31 1.79 1.68
CA ASP A 129 -16.07 0.87 0.57
C ASP A 129 -15.19 -0.33 0.95
N ALA A 130 -14.84 -0.51 2.24
CA ALA A 130 -13.93 -1.56 2.66
C ALA A 130 -14.44 -2.97 2.32
N LYS A 131 -15.76 -3.17 2.22
CA LYS A 131 -16.36 -4.46 1.86
C LYS A 131 -16.11 -4.81 0.39
N ASN A 132 -16.25 -3.84 -0.51
CA ASN A 132 -16.13 -4.06 -1.96
C ASN A 132 -14.69 -3.86 -2.45
N ASN A 133 -13.97 -2.92 -1.85
CA ASN A 133 -12.60 -2.55 -2.18
C ASN A 133 -11.64 -2.78 -1.00
N LYS A 134 -11.58 -4.03 -0.54
CA LYS A 134 -10.67 -4.47 0.53
C LYS A 134 -9.23 -4.05 0.25
N GLN A 135 -8.79 -4.19 -0.99
CA GLN A 135 -7.41 -3.92 -1.36
C GLN A 135 -7.06 -2.43 -1.37
N GLY A 136 -7.99 -1.56 -1.75
CA GLY A 136 -7.85 -0.12 -1.60
C GLY A 136 -7.69 0.32 -0.14
N PHE A 137 -8.49 -0.25 0.76
CA PHE A 137 -8.39 0.00 2.20
C PHE A 137 -7.06 -0.47 2.80
N TYR A 138 -6.67 -1.73 2.59
CA TYR A 138 -5.40 -2.26 3.10
C TYR A 138 -4.18 -1.59 2.45
N SER A 139 -4.28 -1.16 1.18
CA SER A 139 -3.23 -0.36 0.53
C SER A 139 -3.06 1.00 1.23
N TYR A 140 -4.14 1.67 1.62
CA TYR A 140 -4.06 2.92 2.39
C TYR A 140 -3.45 2.69 3.79
N VAL A 141 -3.91 1.66 4.52
CA VAL A 141 -3.39 1.31 5.85
C VAL A 141 -1.90 1.01 5.81
N SER A 142 -1.46 0.17 4.86
CA SER A 142 -0.04 -0.16 4.67
C SER A 142 0.80 1.07 4.31
N GLN A 143 0.31 1.98 3.46
CA GLN A 143 1.00 3.25 3.17
C GLN A 143 1.17 4.12 4.41
N LYS A 144 0.20 4.13 5.33
CA LYS A 144 0.30 4.86 6.61
C LYS A 144 1.21 4.16 7.61
N ARG A 145 1.22 2.83 7.65
CA ARG A 145 2.13 2.03 8.47
C ARG A 145 3.59 2.15 8.04
N LYS A 146 3.86 2.30 6.73
CA LYS A 146 5.21 2.49 6.15
C LYS A 146 5.98 3.70 6.68
N VAL A 147 5.32 4.66 7.35
CA VAL A 147 6.02 5.78 8.01
C VAL A 147 6.65 5.37 9.35
N LYS A 148 6.32 4.20 9.89
CA LYS A 148 6.86 3.68 11.17
C LYS A 148 7.72 2.42 11.02
N GLU A 149 8.02 2.01 9.79
CA GLU A 149 8.70 0.75 9.51
C GLU A 149 9.89 1.00 8.56
N SER A 150 10.89 1.73 9.06
CA SER A 150 12.19 1.04 9.10
C SER A 150 11.92 -0.12 10.04
N ALA A 151 11.65 -1.32 9.50
CA ALA A 151 11.74 -2.50 10.34
C ALA A 151 13.06 -2.36 11.11
N PRO A 152 13.07 -2.45 12.45
CA PRO A 152 14.33 -2.66 13.13
C PRO A 152 15.01 -3.81 12.37
N PRO A 153 16.33 -3.73 12.08
CA PRO A 153 17.04 -4.89 11.53
C PRO A 153 16.60 -6.12 12.33
N PRO A 154 16.39 -7.28 11.66
CA PRO A 154 15.83 -8.47 12.31
C PRO A 154 16.50 -8.61 13.66
N LEU A 155 15.67 -8.56 14.72
CA LEU A 155 16.10 -8.49 16.11
C LEU A 155 17.37 -9.33 16.27
N PRO A 156 18.47 -8.76 16.82
CA PRO A 156 19.68 -9.54 16.98
C PRO A 156 19.31 -10.79 17.77
N VAL A 157 19.43 -11.95 17.13
CA VAL A 157 19.19 -13.22 17.81
C VAL A 157 20.29 -13.29 18.85
N MET A 158 19.92 -13.14 20.11
CA MET A 158 20.84 -13.22 21.23
C MET A 158 20.98 -14.68 21.62
N SER A 159 22.20 -15.10 21.93
CA SER A 159 22.44 -16.38 22.60
C SER A 159 21.74 -16.40 23.96
N LYS A 160 21.59 -17.59 24.56
CA LYS A 160 21.10 -17.75 25.95
C LYS A 160 21.91 -16.90 26.96
N ASN A 161 23.13 -16.51 26.59
CA ASN A 161 24.05 -15.73 27.39
C ASN A 161 24.00 -14.21 27.11
N GLY A 162 23.14 -13.74 26.20
CA GLY A 162 22.98 -12.32 25.86
C GLY A 162 23.90 -11.80 24.75
N ASP A 163 24.80 -12.63 24.21
CA ASP A 163 25.71 -12.24 23.12
C ASP A 163 24.99 -12.14 21.76
N LEU A 164 25.41 -11.17 20.94
CA LEU A 164 24.86 -10.91 19.61
C LEU A 164 25.38 -11.95 18.60
N LEU A 165 24.48 -12.74 17.98
CA LEU A 165 24.88 -13.69 16.93
C LEU A 165 25.09 -12.96 15.59
N SER A 166 26.27 -13.13 15.02
CA SER A 166 26.69 -12.41 13.81
C SER A 166 26.43 -13.21 12.53
N THR A 167 26.45 -14.55 12.61
CA THR A 167 26.39 -15.42 11.43
C THR A 167 24.99 -16.00 11.22
N ASP A 168 24.52 -16.04 9.97
CA ASP A 168 23.18 -16.58 9.65
C ASP A 168 23.01 -18.06 10.03
N LYS A 169 24.11 -18.84 10.01
CA LYS A 169 24.15 -20.23 10.47
C LYS A 169 23.81 -20.35 11.96
N GLU A 170 24.41 -19.52 12.79
CA GLU A 170 24.20 -19.52 14.25
C GLU A 170 22.75 -19.16 14.59
N LYS A 171 22.17 -18.19 13.85
CA LYS A 171 20.77 -17.79 13.99
C LYS A 171 19.83 -18.94 13.63
N ALA A 172 20.13 -19.67 12.55
CA ALA A 172 19.33 -20.81 12.10
C ALA A 172 19.36 -21.97 13.11
N GLU A 173 20.52 -22.26 13.71
CA GLU A 173 20.66 -23.30 14.73
C GLU A 173 19.91 -22.96 16.02
N VAL A 174 19.95 -21.71 16.48
CA VAL A 174 19.18 -21.28 17.67
C VAL A 174 17.69 -21.39 17.43
N LEU A 175 17.20 -20.96 16.27
CA LEU A 175 15.79 -21.08 15.91
C LEU A 175 15.37 -22.55 15.79
N HIS A 176 16.19 -23.39 15.16
CA HIS A 176 15.92 -24.82 15.00
C HIS A 176 15.84 -25.54 16.36
N ASN A 177 16.78 -25.26 17.27
CA ASN A 177 16.80 -25.83 18.61
C ASN A 177 15.61 -25.37 19.46
N PHE A 178 15.23 -24.09 19.35
CA PHE A 178 14.03 -23.58 20.01
C PHE A 178 12.77 -24.29 19.49
N PHE A 179 12.67 -24.45 18.17
CA PHE A 179 11.56 -25.14 17.53
C PHE A 179 11.49 -26.61 17.96
N ALA A 180 12.63 -27.33 17.96
CA ALA A 180 12.69 -28.71 18.43
C ALA A 180 12.22 -28.83 19.89
N SER A 181 12.59 -27.89 20.76
CA SER A 181 12.22 -27.89 22.19
C SER A 181 10.72 -27.70 22.45
N VAL A 182 9.97 -27.07 21.55
CA VAL A 182 8.50 -26.91 21.69
C VAL A 182 7.71 -28.04 21.04
N PHE A 183 8.36 -28.88 20.23
CA PHE A 183 7.72 -30.02 19.54
C PHE A 183 8.17 -31.39 20.03
N THR A 184 9.01 -31.47 21.07
CA THR A 184 9.27 -32.74 21.78
C THR A 184 8.07 -33.12 22.64
N GLY A 185 7.14 -33.86 22.04
CA GLY A 185 6.22 -34.80 22.68
C GLY A 185 6.58 -36.22 22.29
#